data_AF-A0A961P9F2-F1
#
_entry.id   AF-A0A961P9F2-F1
#
_cell.length_a   1.000
_cell.length_b   1.000
_cell.length_c   1.000
_cell.angle_alpha   90.00
_cell.angle_beta   90.00
_cell.angle_gamma   90.00
#
_symmetry.space_group_name_H-M   'P 1'
#
loop_
_entity.id
_entity.type
_entity.pdbx_description
1 polymer ?
#
loop_
_entity_poly.entity_id
_entity_poly.type
_entity_poly.pdbx_seq_one_letter_code
_entity_poly.pdbx_strand_id
1 'polypeptide(L)'
;MIDRAERARLAEAAMVAICAQLSMVVVRDERFAHWHRALQGVLADVPETKGVMAPMRDAAWGLAMAEGERAIGNALARLKIETAAYYREVAALRVSQWSDASGWRFNR
;
A
#
# COMPACT_ATOMS: atom_id res chain seq x y z
N MET A 1 -10.95 -23.55 6.41
CA MET A 1 -11.58 -22.56 5.52
C MET A 1 -11.37 -21.20 6.18
N ILE A 2 -10.65 -20.29 5.55
CA ILE A 2 -10.46 -18.94 6.11
C ILE A 2 -11.79 -18.20 5.95
N ASP A 3 -12.31 -17.57 7.02
CA ASP A 3 -13.54 -16.79 6.91
C ASP A 3 -13.32 -15.51 6.08
N ARG A 4 -14.41 -14.87 5.67
CA ARG A 4 -14.36 -13.69 4.79
C ARG A 4 -13.61 -12.51 5.42
N ALA A 5 -13.73 -12.31 6.73
CA ALA A 5 -13.11 -11.19 7.44
C ALA A 5 -11.59 -11.39 7.52
N GLU A 6 -11.16 -12.61 7.84
CA GLU A 6 -9.74 -12.94 7.89
C GLU A 6 -9.11 -12.87 6.49
N ARG A 7 -9.83 -13.31 5.44
CA ARG A 7 -9.36 -13.16 4.06
C ARG A 7 -9.17 -11.69 3.67
N ALA A 8 -10.11 -10.82 4.03
CA ALA A 8 -10.01 -9.38 3.79
C ALA A 8 -8.83 -8.75 4.53
N ARG A 9 -8.63 -9.12 5.81
CA ARG A 9 -7.49 -8.65 6.61
C ARG A 9 -6.15 -9.06 6.01
N LEU A 10 -6.03 -10.30 5.56
CA LEU A 10 -4.84 -10.80 4.88
C LEU A 10 -4.61 -10.09 3.55
N ALA A 11 -5.68 -9.82 2.80
CA ALA A 11 -5.60 -9.09 1.54
C ALA A 11 -5.12 -7.64 1.75
N GLU A 12 -5.65 -6.93 2.75
CA GLU A 12 -5.19 -5.58 3.09
C GLU A 12 -3.69 -5.57 3.46
N ALA A 13 -3.27 -6.51 4.31
CA ALA A 13 -1.86 -6.64 4.70
C ALA A 13 -0.96 -6.93 3.49
N ALA A 14 -1.39 -7.83 2.61
CA ALA A 14 -0.67 -8.16 1.39
C ALA A 14 -0.61 -6.95 0.43
N MET A 15 -1.71 -6.22 0.26
CA MET A 15 -1.74 -5.01 -0.56
C MET A 15 -0.73 -3.98 -0.06
N VAL A 16 -0.72 -3.69 1.24
CA VAL A 16 0.23 -2.74 1.85
C VAL A 16 1.69 -3.16 1.58
N ALA A 17 2.00 -4.45 1.72
CA ALA A 17 3.33 -4.99 1.44
C ALA A 17 3.71 -4.87 -0.05
N ILE A 18 2.79 -5.18 -0.96
CA ILE A 18 3.00 -5.07 -2.40
C ILE A 18 3.21 -3.61 -2.82
N CYS A 19 2.41 -2.68 -2.29
CA CYS A 19 2.56 -1.25 -2.57
C CYS A 19 3.92 -0.71 -2.09
N ALA A 20 4.37 -1.14 -0.91
CA ALA A 20 5.70 -0.80 -0.40
C ALA A 20 6.81 -1.33 -1.31
N GLN A 21 6.72 -2.59 -1.72
CA GLN A 21 7.70 -3.20 -2.62
C GLN A 21 7.72 -2.53 -3.99
N LEU A 22 6.56 -2.29 -4.60
CA LEU A 22 6.43 -1.57 -5.86
C LEU A 22 6.99 -0.15 -5.79
N SER A 23 6.96 0.47 -4.60
CA SER A 23 7.53 1.80 -4.42
C SER A 23 9.06 1.82 -4.53
N MET A 24 9.72 0.69 -4.27
CA MET A 24 11.18 0.55 -4.30
C MET A 24 11.73 0.05 -5.66
N VAL A 25 10.87 -0.49 -6.54
CA VAL A 25 11.30 -1.06 -7.83
C VAL A 25 11.13 -0.09 -9.00
N VAL A 26 11.71 -0.46 -10.15
CA VAL A 26 11.57 0.21 -11.45
C VAL A 26 10.69 -0.65 -12.36
N VAL A 27 9.89 -0.04 -13.24
CA VAL A 27 8.93 -0.73 -14.13
C VAL A 27 9.56 -1.86 -14.96
N ARG A 28 10.82 -1.70 -15.38
CA ARG A 28 11.53 -2.65 -16.24
C ARG A 28 12.12 -3.85 -15.51
N ASP A 29 11.96 -3.91 -14.18
CA ASP A 29 12.40 -5.06 -13.37
C ASP A 29 11.46 -6.25 -13.63
N GLU A 30 11.99 -7.45 -13.86
CA GLU A 30 11.18 -8.68 -13.98
C GLU A 30 10.32 -8.91 -12.71
N ARG A 31 10.80 -8.43 -11.56
CA ARG A 31 10.06 -8.44 -10.29
C ARG A 31 8.82 -7.55 -10.36
N PHE A 32 8.82 -6.48 -11.16
CA PHE A 32 7.64 -5.63 -11.33
C PHE A 32 6.46 -6.42 -11.85
N ALA A 33 6.63 -7.24 -12.89
CA ALA A 33 5.55 -8.03 -13.47
C ALA A 33 4.95 -9.02 -12.45
N HIS A 34 5.79 -9.61 -11.59
CA HIS A 34 5.34 -10.45 -10.48
C HIS A 34 4.46 -9.67 -9.49
N TRP A 35 4.95 -8.54 -9.00
CA TRP A 35 4.23 -7.72 -8.02
C TRP A 35 2.96 -7.09 -8.59
N HIS A 36 2.96 -6.72 -9.87
CA HIS A 36 1.78 -6.19 -10.56
C HIS A 36 0.66 -7.23 -10.66
N ARG A 37 0.97 -8.48 -11.02
CA ARG A 37 -0.01 -9.58 -11.01
C ARG A 37 -0.49 -9.93 -9.60
N ALA A 38 0.42 -9.94 -8.62
CA ALA A 38 0.05 -10.18 -7.22
C ALA A 38 -0.91 -9.09 -6.73
N LEU A 39 -0.68 -7.83 -7.11
CA LEU A 39 -1.54 -6.70 -6.78
C LEU A 39 -2.95 -6.90 -7.33
N GLN A 40 -3.09 -7.27 -8.60
CA GLN A 40 -4.36 -7.56 -9.25
C GLN A 40 -5.15 -8.66 -8.51
N GLY A 41 -4.47 -9.74 -8.09
CA GLY A 41 -5.10 -10.85 -7.38
C GLY A 41 -5.58 -10.46 -5.97
N VAL A 42 -4.75 -9.74 -5.22
CA VAL A 42 -5.03 -9.39 -3.82
C VAL A 42 -6.18 -8.39 -3.69
N LEU A 43 -6.23 -7.38 -4.55
CA LEU A 43 -7.21 -6.31 -4.40
C LEU A 43 -8.66 -6.75 -4.64
N ALA A 44 -8.90 -7.86 -5.34
CA ALA A 44 -10.25 -8.44 -5.45
C ALA A 44 -10.85 -8.81 -4.08
N ASP A 45 -9.98 -9.05 -3.10
CA ASP A 45 -10.34 -9.39 -1.73
C ASP A 45 -10.20 -8.22 -0.75
N VAL A 46 -9.70 -7.07 -1.21
CA VAL A 46 -9.54 -5.86 -0.38
C VAL A 46 -10.86 -5.09 -0.37
N PRO A 47 -11.54 -4.99 0.78
CA PRO A 47 -12.78 -4.24 0.88
C PRO A 47 -12.54 -2.75 0.64
N GLU A 48 -13.64 -2.02 0.47
CA GLU A 48 -13.57 -0.56 0.45
C GLU A 48 -13.01 -0.02 1.77
N THR A 49 -11.85 0.62 1.67
CA THR A 49 -11.08 1.10 2.82
C THR A 49 -11.32 2.58 3.04
N LYS A 50 -11.40 2.99 4.30
CA LYS A 50 -11.62 4.39 4.72
C LYS A 50 -10.38 4.96 5.40
N GLY A 51 -10.32 6.28 5.53
CA GLY A 51 -9.25 6.98 6.24
C GLY A 51 -7.92 6.96 5.49
N VAL A 52 -6.81 6.90 6.24
CA VAL A 52 -5.44 7.08 5.71
C VAL A 52 -5.03 6.07 4.64
N MET A 53 -5.69 4.92 4.55
CA MET A 53 -5.39 3.88 3.56
C MET A 53 -6.08 4.10 2.21
N ALA A 54 -7.19 4.84 2.18
CA ALA A 54 -8.05 4.95 1.00
C ALA A 54 -7.29 5.48 -0.25
N PRO A 55 -6.50 6.57 -0.17
CA PRO A 55 -5.79 7.09 -1.34
C PRO A 55 -4.75 6.11 -1.91
N MET A 56 -4.07 5.36 -1.04
CA MET A 56 -3.11 4.34 -1.46
C MET A 56 -3.80 3.15 -2.14
N ARG A 57 -4.96 2.73 -1.62
CA ARG A 57 -5.77 1.67 -2.20
C ARG A 57 -6.32 2.06 -3.57
N ASP A 58 -6.77 3.31 -3.74
CA ASP A 58 -7.23 3.83 -5.03
C ASP A 58 -6.07 3.89 -6.05
N ALA A 59 -4.89 4.32 -5.62
CA ALA A 59 -3.70 4.31 -6.48
C ALA A 59 -3.28 2.89 -6.86
N ALA A 60 -3.39 1.93 -5.94
CA ALA A 60 -3.14 0.52 -6.20
C ALA A 60 -4.12 -0.04 -7.24
N TRP A 61 -5.39 0.34 -7.15
CA TRP A 61 -6.40 -0.02 -8.14
C TRP A 61 -6.13 0.58 -9.51
N GLY A 62 -5.73 1.85 -9.55
CA GLY A 62 -5.28 2.52 -10.77
C GLY A 62 -4.10 1.81 -11.43
N LEU A 63 -3.12 1.33 -10.66
CA LEU A 63 -2.00 0.55 -11.19
C LEU A 63 -2.43 -0.84 -11.66
N ALA A 64 -3.28 -1.54 -10.90
CA ALA A 64 -3.76 -2.88 -11.23
C ALA A 64 -4.52 -2.91 -12.57
N MET A 65 -5.25 -1.84 -12.89
CA MET A 65 -6.03 -1.70 -14.13
C MET A 65 -5.29 -0.98 -15.26
N ALA A 66 -4.08 -0.47 -15.02
CA ALA A 66 -3.33 0.27 -16.03
C ALA A 66 -2.83 -0.66 -17.15
N GLU A 67 -3.10 -0.26 -18.40
CA GLU A 67 -2.66 -0.98 -19.59
C GLU A 67 -1.68 -0.12 -20.42
N GLY A 68 -0.59 -0.74 -20.85
CA GLY A 68 0.47 -0.08 -21.62
C GLY A 68 1.52 0.65 -20.77
N GLU A 69 2.75 0.70 -21.29
CA GLU A 69 3.94 1.15 -20.53
C GLU A 69 3.77 2.55 -19.92
N ARG A 70 3.17 3.49 -20.67
CA ARG A 70 2.97 4.87 -20.20
C ARG A 70 1.96 4.98 -19.07
N ALA A 71 0.82 4.29 -19.18
CA ALA A 71 -0.21 4.31 -18.15
C ALA A 71 0.31 3.63 -16.87
N ILE A 72 1.00 2.50 -17.02
CA ILE A 72 1.67 1.79 -15.92
C ILE A 72 2.69 2.70 -15.23
N GLY A 73 3.53 3.41 -15.99
CA GLY A 73 4.49 4.36 -15.45
C GLY A 73 3.85 5.48 -14.62
N ASN A 74 2.78 6.09 -15.14
CA ASN A 74 2.03 7.14 -14.44
C ASN A 74 1.33 6.61 -13.18
N ALA A 75 0.69 5.45 -13.26
CA ALA A 75 0.01 4.83 -12.14
C ALA A 75 0.99 4.40 -11.05
N LEU A 76 2.18 3.89 -11.43
CA LEU A 76 3.23 3.56 -10.48
C LEU A 76 3.78 4.81 -9.77
N ALA A 77 3.96 5.92 -10.49
CA ALA A 77 4.37 7.19 -9.89
C ALA A 77 3.34 7.68 -8.86
N ARG A 78 2.04 7.58 -9.18
CA ARG A 78 0.96 7.89 -8.24
C ARG A 78 0.97 6.97 -7.02
N LEU A 79 1.13 5.66 -7.23
CA LEU A 79 1.22 4.68 -6.15
C LEU A 79 2.36 4.99 -5.19
N LYS A 80 3.53 5.38 -5.71
CA LYS A 80 4.70 5.76 -4.91
C LYS A 80 4.41 6.94 -3.98
N ILE A 81 3.75 7.98 -4.50
CA ILE A 81 3.36 9.17 -3.73
C ILE A 81 2.41 8.79 -2.59
N GLU A 82 1.34 8.05 -2.91
CA GLU A 82 0.31 7.71 -1.92
C GLU A 82 0.80 6.67 -0.89
N THR A 83 1.69 5.76 -1.31
CA THR A 83 2.36 4.83 -0.38
C THR A 83 3.25 5.58 0.61
N ALA A 84 4.03 6.56 0.14
CA ALA A 84 4.84 7.39 1.02
C ALA A 84 3.98 8.21 1.99
N ALA A 85 2.86 8.78 1.52
CA ALA A 85 1.91 9.49 2.37
C ALA A 85 1.32 8.57 3.46
N TYR A 86 0.85 7.38 3.09
CA TYR A 86 0.36 6.37 4.04
C TYR A 86 1.39 6.06 5.13
N TYR A 87 2.63 5.75 4.76
CA TYR A 87 3.66 5.42 5.74
C TYR A 87 4.05 6.61 6.61
N ARG A 88 4.01 7.84 6.11
CA ARG A 88 4.24 9.04 6.91
C ARG A 88 3.18 9.18 8.01
N GLU A 89 1.90 9.06 7.67
CA GLU A 89 0.81 9.17 8.65
C GLU A 89 0.84 8.02 9.67
N VAL A 90 1.04 6.78 9.19
CA VAL A 90 1.11 5.60 10.07
C VAL A 90 2.35 5.65 10.98
N ALA A 91 3.49 6.12 10.48
CA ALA A 91 4.68 6.32 11.30
C ALA A 91 4.44 7.37 12.38
N ALA A 92 3.85 8.52 12.04
CA ALA A 92 3.51 9.55 13.02
C ALA A 92 2.59 9.02 14.11
N LEU A 93 1.54 8.29 13.74
CA LEU A 93 0.63 7.65 14.70
C LEU A 93 1.36 6.66 15.62
N ARG A 94 2.18 5.77 15.04
CA ARG A 94 2.92 4.75 15.81
C ARG A 94 3.93 5.38 16.77
N VAL A 95 4.64 6.42 16.32
CA VAL A 95 5.57 7.17 17.17
C VAL A 95 4.83 7.86 18.30
N SER A 96 3.68 8.49 18.02
CA SER A 96 2.83 9.10 19.06
C SER A 96 2.40 8.07 20.10
N GLN A 97 1.84 6.94 19.65
CA GLN A 97 1.38 5.87 20.55
C GLN A 97 2.50 5.29 21.41
N TRP A 98 3.68 5.08 20.83
CA TRP A 98 4.84 4.61 21.57
C TRP A 98 5.35 5.67 22.57
N SER A 99 5.37 6.95 22.18
CA SER A 99 5.74 8.07 23.06
C SER A 99 4.84 8.13 24.29
N ASP A 100 3.52 8.03 24.08
CA ASP A 100 2.52 8.02 25.14
C ASP A 100 2.68 6.81 26.07
N ALA A 101 2.91 5.61 25.50
CA ALA A 101 3.06 4.38 26.26
C ALA A 101 4.40 4.29 27.04
N SER A 102 5.46 4.90 26.51
CA SER A 102 6.80 4.87 27.14
C SER A 102 7.06 6.04 28.08
N GLY A 103 6.23 7.09 28.05
CA GLY A 103 6.49 8.35 28.74
C GLY A 103 7.65 9.15 28.13
N TRP A 104 8.18 8.73 26.98
CA TRP A 104 9.22 9.46 26.27
C TRP A 104 8.67 10.81 25.78
N ARG A 105 9.44 11.88 25.95
CA ARG A 105 9.14 13.20 25.40
C ARG A 105 10.30 13.64 24.53
N PHE A 106 10.00 14.05 23.29
CA PHE A 106 10.96 14.69 22.41
C PHE A 106 11.35 16.04 23.04
N ASN A 107 12.49 16.10 23.72
CA ASN A 107 13.04 17.38 24.17
C ASN A 107 13.35 18.21 22.91
N ARG A 108 12.63 19.32 22.74
CA ARG A 108 12.92 20.32 21.70
C ARG A 108 14.20 21.06 22.02
#